data_AF-A0A519QS37-F1
#
_entry.id   AF-A0A519QS37-F1
#
_cell.length_a   1.000
_cell.length_b   1.000
_cell.length_c   1.000
_cell.angle_alpha   90.00
_cell.angle_beta   90.00
_cell.angle_gamma   90.00
#
_symmetry.space_group_name_H-M   'P 1'
#
loop_
_entity.id
_entity.type
_entity.pdbx_description
1 polymer ?
#
loop_
_entity_poly.entity_id
_entity_poly.type
_entity_poly.pdbx_seq_one_letter_code
_entity_poly.pdbx_strand_id
1 'polypeptide(L)'
;MKRKYLVTIILYLFTISNGFSQSKKVKLPASWYNLDLVQDGYFGISTDKAYKELLVNIKPKQKVIVAVMDGGVDVNHEDLRDVLWTNPNEIPENGIDDDGNGYIDDIHGWNFIGSKTGNVEFDNLELTRIRRKLIKYISTTNMTILDSTEKDEFALYQRATREFGERYDNAHSAFAFLSVVTKILDSVALVNGKEIPSIQDIESYRASDDEEAQYLKYIKNGIKENNGIDKFYKEMKDAYKQYDVMIKYNLNMKYDPRQQLVGDDY
;
A
#
# COMPACT_ATOMS: atom_id res chain seq x y z
N MET A 1 2.60 -50.26 -19.90
CA MET A 1 2.52 -48.87 -20.41
C MET A 1 2.96 -47.91 -19.31
N LYS A 2 4.14 -47.30 -19.43
CA LYS A 2 4.66 -46.31 -18.47
C LYS A 2 4.30 -44.91 -18.97
N ARG A 3 3.42 -44.20 -18.25
CA ARG A 3 3.10 -42.78 -18.51
C ARG A 3 4.24 -41.93 -17.96
N LYS A 4 5.00 -41.28 -18.84
CA LYS A 4 6.00 -40.27 -18.49
C LYS A 4 5.27 -38.94 -18.26
N TYR A 5 5.41 -38.35 -17.08
CA TYR A 5 4.98 -36.99 -16.81
C TYR A 5 6.00 -36.03 -17.41
N LEU A 6 5.57 -35.21 -18.38
CA LEU A 6 6.36 -34.13 -18.95
C LEU A 6 6.15 -32.91 -18.04
N VAL A 7 7.18 -32.51 -17.29
CA VAL A 7 7.19 -31.25 -16.55
C VAL A 7 7.61 -30.17 -17.53
N THR A 8 6.65 -29.41 -18.04
CA THR A 8 6.92 -28.25 -18.90
C THR A 8 7.27 -27.06 -18.00
N ILE A 9 8.57 -26.77 -17.90
CA ILE A 9 9.07 -25.52 -17.29
C ILE A 9 8.73 -24.39 -18.26
N ILE A 10 7.79 -23.53 -17.89
CA ILE A 10 7.48 -22.30 -18.62
C ILE A 10 8.56 -21.28 -18.28
N LEU A 11 9.55 -21.16 -19.18
CA LEU A 11 10.51 -20.06 -19.16
C LEU A 11 9.81 -18.81 -19.72
N TYR A 12 9.51 -17.83 -18.86
CA TYR A 12 9.10 -16.51 -19.31
C TYR A 12 10.29 -15.82 -19.99
N LEU A 13 10.28 -15.76 -21.33
CA LEU A 13 11.16 -14.88 -22.09
C LEU A 13 10.73 -13.43 -21.83
N PHE A 14 11.55 -12.68 -21.10
CA PHE A 14 11.48 -11.22 -21.07
C PHE A 14 11.91 -10.69 -22.44
N THR A 15 10.94 -10.22 -23.23
CA THR A 15 11.20 -9.41 -24.41
C THR A 15 11.66 -8.03 -23.96
N ILE A 16 12.94 -7.71 -24.20
CA ILE A 16 13.48 -6.37 -23.97
C ILE A 16 12.93 -5.46 -25.08
N SER A 17 11.84 -4.76 -24.80
CA SER A 17 11.46 -3.57 -25.56
C SER A 17 12.45 -2.45 -25.19
N ASN A 18 13.29 -2.06 -26.15
CA ASN A 18 14.06 -0.82 -26.06
C ASN A 18 13.06 0.35 -26.11
N GLY A 19 12.49 0.70 -24.95
CA GLY A 19 11.79 1.96 -24.78
C GLY A 19 12.78 3.11 -24.96
N PHE A 20 12.40 4.12 -25.75
CA PHE A 20 13.10 5.40 -25.75
C PHE A 20 13.21 5.89 -24.30
N SER A 21 14.41 5.83 -23.74
CA SER A 21 14.66 6.36 -22.40
C SER A 21 14.44 7.86 -22.47
N GLN A 22 13.35 8.35 -21.87
CA GLN A 22 13.26 9.78 -21.53
C GLN A 22 14.52 10.14 -20.73
N SER A 23 15.08 11.32 -20.97
CA SER A 23 16.27 11.76 -20.23
C SER A 23 15.95 11.68 -18.73
N LYS A 24 16.76 10.96 -17.94
CA LYS A 24 16.51 10.72 -16.51
C LYS A 24 16.63 11.98 -15.63
N LYS A 25 16.73 13.18 -16.23
CA LYS A 25 16.94 14.46 -15.54
C LYS A 25 16.00 15.55 -16.07
N VAL A 26 14.72 15.24 -16.27
CA VAL A 26 13.71 16.30 -16.48
C VAL A 26 13.42 16.94 -15.13
N LYS A 27 13.94 18.15 -14.91
CA LYS A 27 13.56 18.97 -13.75
C LYS A 27 12.33 19.79 -14.14
N LEU A 28 11.17 19.39 -13.62
CA LEU A 28 9.94 20.15 -13.82
C LEU A 28 9.97 21.43 -12.98
N PRO A 29 9.36 22.53 -13.46
CA PRO A 29 9.18 23.72 -12.64
C PRO A 29 8.25 23.42 -11.45
N ALA A 30 8.35 24.24 -10.41
CA ALA A 30 7.39 24.18 -9.31
C ALA A 30 5.98 24.38 -9.86
N SER A 31 5.01 23.63 -9.34
CA SER A 31 3.60 23.70 -9.76
C SER A 31 3.36 23.51 -11.25
N TRP A 32 4.23 22.76 -11.95
CA TRP A 32 4.08 22.47 -13.39
C TRP A 32 2.69 21.92 -13.75
N TYR A 33 2.05 21.22 -12.81
CA TYR A 33 0.71 20.67 -12.98
C TYR A 33 -0.36 21.75 -13.18
N ASN A 34 -0.10 23.01 -12.82
CA ASN A 34 -1.01 24.13 -13.06
C ASN A 34 -0.78 24.85 -14.40
N LEU A 35 0.33 24.56 -15.08
CA LEU A 35 0.76 25.24 -16.30
C LEU A 35 -0.01 24.74 -17.54
N ASP A 36 0.09 25.49 -18.63
CA ASP A 36 -0.59 25.21 -19.90
C ASP A 36 0.37 24.67 -20.98
N LEU A 37 -0.11 23.73 -21.79
CA LEU A 37 0.72 23.10 -22.83
C LEU A 37 1.15 24.08 -23.91
N VAL A 38 0.24 24.95 -24.38
CA VAL A 38 0.50 25.84 -25.50
C VAL A 38 1.32 27.05 -25.05
N GLN A 39 1.00 27.59 -23.86
CA GLN A 39 1.62 28.80 -23.34
C GLN A 39 2.96 28.51 -22.65
N ASP A 40 3.03 27.47 -21.83
CA ASP A 40 4.18 27.19 -20.97
C ASP A 40 4.98 25.95 -21.42
N GLY A 41 4.43 25.13 -22.33
CA GLY A 41 5.08 23.92 -22.82
C GLY A 41 4.95 22.69 -21.91
N TYR A 42 4.09 22.76 -20.89
CA TYR A 42 3.91 21.69 -19.90
C TYR A 42 2.51 21.09 -19.97
N PHE A 43 2.40 19.78 -19.84
CA PHE A 43 1.13 19.05 -19.79
C PHE A 43 0.43 19.20 -18.42
N GLY A 44 0.24 20.43 -17.93
CA GLY A 44 -0.58 20.73 -16.76
C GLY A 44 -2.05 20.88 -17.10
N ILE A 45 -2.86 21.20 -16.08
CA ILE A 45 -4.32 21.37 -16.17
C ILE A 45 -4.74 22.82 -16.47
N SER A 46 -3.79 23.70 -16.83
CA SER A 46 -4.03 25.10 -17.20
C SER A 46 -4.80 25.93 -16.15
N THR A 47 -4.70 25.59 -14.87
CA THR A 47 -5.39 26.32 -13.78
C THR A 47 -4.87 27.74 -13.62
N ASP A 48 -3.56 27.96 -13.74
CA ASP A 48 -2.96 29.30 -13.68
C ASP A 48 -3.53 30.22 -14.77
N LYS A 49 -3.67 29.68 -15.98
CA LYS A 49 -4.25 30.39 -17.12
C LYS A 49 -5.73 30.69 -16.89
N ALA A 50 -6.50 29.73 -16.36
CA ALA A 50 -7.90 29.94 -16.03
C ALA A 50 -8.08 31.10 -15.04
N TYR A 51 -7.25 31.17 -13.98
CA TYR A 51 -7.29 32.28 -13.02
C TYR A 51 -6.89 33.63 -13.65
N LYS A 52 -5.89 33.65 -14.53
CA LYS A 52 -5.36 34.87 -15.17
C LYS A 52 -6.22 35.40 -16.31
N GLU A 53 -7.00 34.57 -16.98
CA GLU A 53 -7.74 34.95 -18.19
C GLU A 53 -9.26 34.84 -18.03
N LEU A 54 -9.75 33.72 -17.48
CA LEU A 54 -11.18 33.41 -17.46
C LEU A 54 -11.86 33.90 -16.18
N LEU A 55 -11.17 33.83 -15.04
CA LEU A 55 -11.78 34.07 -13.72
C LEU A 55 -11.51 35.47 -13.15
N VAL A 56 -10.72 36.33 -13.84
CA VAL A 56 -10.25 37.64 -13.33
C VAL A 56 -11.36 38.50 -12.75
N ASN A 57 -12.51 38.54 -13.42
CA ASN A 57 -13.66 39.37 -13.04
C ASN A 57 -14.85 38.55 -12.53
N ILE A 58 -14.64 37.27 -12.26
CA ILE A 58 -15.69 36.37 -11.76
C ILE A 58 -15.58 36.30 -10.24
N LYS A 59 -16.62 36.77 -9.55
CA LYS A 59 -16.74 36.60 -8.09
C LYS A 59 -17.39 35.25 -7.77
N PRO A 60 -16.86 34.48 -6.80
CA PRO A 60 -17.53 33.28 -6.31
C PRO A 60 -18.94 33.60 -5.82
N LYS A 61 -19.94 32.83 -6.26
CA LYS A 61 -21.35 33.02 -5.84
C LYS A 61 -21.61 32.48 -4.43
N GLN A 62 -20.87 31.44 -4.05
CA GLN A 62 -20.97 30.78 -2.76
C GLN A 62 -19.64 30.09 -2.43
N LYS A 63 -19.42 29.80 -1.16
CA LYS A 63 -18.34 28.91 -0.74
C LYS A 63 -18.73 27.46 -1.05
N VAL A 64 -17.78 26.67 -1.56
CA VAL A 64 -17.96 25.24 -1.83
C VAL A 64 -17.23 24.47 -0.74
N ILE A 65 -17.93 23.56 -0.06
CA ILE A 65 -17.33 22.63 0.89
C ILE A 65 -16.93 21.38 0.10
N VAL A 66 -15.68 20.96 0.24
CA VAL A 66 -15.12 19.78 -0.43
C VAL A 66 -14.71 18.78 0.64
N ALA A 67 -15.30 17.59 0.63
CA ALA A 67 -14.91 16.50 1.51
C ALA A 67 -13.69 15.76 0.92
N VAL A 68 -12.62 15.63 1.72
CA VAL A 68 -11.42 14.87 1.36
C VAL A 68 -11.40 13.59 2.19
N MET A 69 -11.60 12.45 1.52
CA MET A 69 -11.56 11.12 2.15
C MET A 69 -10.17 10.50 1.95
N ASP A 70 -9.27 10.74 2.90
CA ASP A 70 -7.86 10.31 2.85
C ASP A 70 -7.37 9.93 4.26
N GLY A 71 -6.06 9.80 4.48
CA GLY A 71 -5.43 9.52 5.77
C GLY A 71 -5.46 10.66 6.79
N GLY A 72 -6.29 11.69 6.56
CA GLY A 72 -6.41 12.87 7.40
C GLY A 72 -5.69 14.10 6.84
N VAL A 73 -5.74 15.20 7.60
CA VAL A 73 -5.11 16.48 7.27
C VAL A 73 -4.43 17.05 8.51
N ASP A 74 -3.29 17.71 8.33
CA ASP A 74 -2.70 18.52 9.39
C ASP A 74 -3.51 19.81 9.54
N VAL A 75 -4.35 19.85 10.58
CA VAL A 75 -5.21 20.99 10.89
C VAL A 75 -4.44 22.24 11.29
N ASN A 76 -3.15 22.12 11.63
CA ASN A 76 -2.28 23.22 12.01
C ASN A 76 -1.40 23.72 10.85
N HIS A 77 -1.51 23.13 9.67
CA HIS A 77 -0.69 23.52 8.52
C HIS A 77 -0.97 24.98 8.13
N GLU A 78 0.09 25.79 8.01
CA GLU A 78 -0.02 27.25 7.84
C GLU A 78 -0.84 27.66 6.60
N ASP A 79 -0.70 26.93 5.49
CA ASP A 79 -1.45 27.17 4.25
C ASP A 79 -2.88 26.59 4.25
N LEU A 80 -3.24 25.73 5.20
CA LEU A 80 -4.55 25.06 5.22
C LEU A 80 -5.50 25.62 6.27
N ARG A 81 -4.99 26.07 7.42
CA ARG A 81 -5.80 26.50 8.58
C ARG A 81 -6.92 27.49 8.24
N ASP A 82 -6.69 28.37 7.25
CA ASP A 82 -7.64 29.42 6.87
C ASP A 82 -8.73 28.94 5.89
N VAL A 83 -8.58 27.73 5.33
CA VAL A 83 -9.52 27.13 4.36
C VAL A 83 -10.18 25.84 4.87
N LEU A 84 -9.80 25.35 6.06
CA LEU A 84 -10.45 24.20 6.68
C LEU A 84 -11.93 24.48 6.96
N TRP A 85 -12.77 23.51 6.65
CA TRP A 85 -14.15 23.54 7.08
C TRP A 85 -14.21 23.38 8.60
N THR A 86 -15.10 24.14 9.25
CA THR A 86 -15.38 24.03 10.69
C THR A 86 -16.86 23.68 10.84
N ASN A 87 -17.18 22.61 11.58
CA ASN A 87 -18.56 22.22 11.85
C ASN A 87 -19.24 23.34 12.65
N PRO A 88 -20.22 24.08 12.07
CA PRO A 88 -20.85 25.21 12.76
C PRO A 88 -21.82 24.75 13.86
N ASN A 89 -22.14 23.46 13.92
CA ASN A 89 -23.10 22.91 14.88
C ASN A 89 -22.43 22.25 16.09
N GLU A 90 -21.10 22.21 16.13
CA GLU A 90 -20.33 21.64 17.23
C GLU A 90 -19.71 22.72 18.13
N ILE A 91 -19.61 22.43 19.42
CA ILE A 91 -18.91 23.24 20.40
C ILE A 91 -17.57 22.53 20.71
N PRO A 92 -16.43 23.09 20.30
CA PRO A 92 -15.13 22.43 20.47
C PRO A 92 -14.83 22.02 21.91
N GLU A 93 -14.33 20.80 22.07
CA GLU A 93 -13.75 20.25 23.30
C GLU A 93 -14.75 20.12 24.46
N ASN A 94 -16.05 20.01 24.18
CA ASN A 94 -17.06 19.78 25.21
C ASN A 94 -17.31 18.28 25.47
N GLY A 95 -16.83 17.39 24.60
CA GLY A 95 -16.99 15.94 24.73
C GLY A 95 -18.39 15.43 24.40
N ILE A 96 -19.22 16.24 23.75
CA ILE A 96 -20.61 15.98 23.37
C ILE A 96 -20.69 15.96 21.83
N ASP A 97 -21.63 15.18 21.31
CA ASP A 97 -22.07 15.27 19.91
C ASP A 97 -23.23 16.27 19.90
N ASP A 98 -22.94 17.53 19.60
CA ASP A 98 -23.89 18.64 19.74
C ASP A 98 -24.93 18.64 18.61
N ASP A 99 -24.55 18.17 17.43
CA ASP A 99 -25.41 18.13 16.25
C ASP A 99 -26.16 16.78 16.07
N GLY A 100 -25.79 15.77 16.85
CA GLY A 100 -26.43 14.46 16.89
C GLY A 100 -26.10 13.59 15.67
N ASN A 101 -24.98 13.85 14.98
CA ASN A 101 -24.58 13.14 13.77
C ASN A 101 -23.86 11.81 14.06
N GLY A 102 -23.57 11.51 15.33
CA GLY A 102 -22.87 10.32 15.79
C GLY A 102 -21.36 10.50 16.05
N TYR A 103 -20.82 11.71 15.86
CA TYR A 103 -19.39 12.01 15.95
C TYR A 103 -19.13 13.12 16.96
N ILE A 104 -18.63 12.73 18.13
CA ILE A 104 -18.32 13.68 19.23
C ILE A 104 -17.18 14.62 18.83
N ASP A 105 -17.39 15.94 18.90
CA ASP A 105 -16.40 16.98 18.63
C ASP A 105 -15.79 16.92 17.19
N ASP A 106 -16.57 16.66 16.15
CA ASP A 106 -16.09 16.53 14.76
C ASP A 106 -15.80 17.88 14.05
N ILE A 107 -15.04 18.75 14.72
CA ILE A 107 -14.82 20.17 14.37
C ILE A 107 -14.31 20.38 12.94
N HIS A 108 -13.38 19.55 12.47
CA HIS A 108 -12.79 19.68 11.13
C HIS A 108 -13.00 18.42 10.26
N GLY A 109 -13.99 17.61 10.62
CA GLY A 109 -14.23 16.29 10.05
C GLY A 109 -13.94 15.18 11.04
N TRP A 110 -13.89 13.93 10.55
CA TRP A 110 -13.88 12.74 11.39
C TRP A 110 -12.80 11.72 11.02
N ASN A 111 -12.28 11.02 12.03
CA ASN A 111 -11.36 9.92 11.86
C ASN A 111 -12.09 8.57 11.93
N PHE A 112 -12.41 8.02 10.76
CA PHE A 112 -13.12 6.75 10.64
C PHE A 112 -12.30 5.51 11.01
N ILE A 113 -10.98 5.60 11.16
CA ILE A 113 -10.12 4.48 11.54
C ILE A 113 -9.54 4.64 12.95
N GLY A 114 -10.06 5.61 13.71
CA GLY A 114 -9.59 5.91 15.05
C GLY A 114 -10.71 6.02 16.07
N SER A 115 -10.31 6.07 17.32
CA SER A 115 -11.18 6.31 18.47
C SER A 115 -10.42 7.02 19.57
N LYS A 116 -11.12 7.34 20.68
CA LYS A 116 -10.51 7.92 21.88
C LYS A 116 -9.34 7.08 22.43
N THR A 117 -9.29 5.78 22.13
CA THR A 117 -8.26 4.86 22.62
C THR A 117 -7.10 4.63 21.64
N GLY A 118 -7.18 5.14 20.40
CA GLY A 118 -6.10 5.03 19.42
C GLY A 118 -6.58 4.87 17.98
N ASN A 119 -5.61 4.76 17.05
CA ASN A 119 -5.85 4.57 15.63
C ASN A 119 -5.54 3.14 15.20
N VAL A 120 -6.27 2.64 14.22
CA VAL A 120 -5.95 1.38 13.54
C VAL A 120 -4.68 1.58 12.71
N GLU A 121 -3.56 1.03 13.18
CA GLU A 121 -2.26 1.12 12.50
C GLU A 121 -2.19 0.23 11.26
N PHE A 122 -2.72 -1.00 11.37
CA PHE A 122 -2.78 -1.96 10.27
C PHE A 122 -4.20 -2.48 10.15
N ASP A 123 -4.72 -2.57 8.93
CA ASP A 123 -6.05 -3.11 8.64
C ASP A 123 -5.97 -4.36 7.73
N ASN A 124 -7.03 -5.17 7.70
CA ASN A 124 -7.14 -6.27 6.78
C ASN A 124 -7.39 -5.80 5.34
N LEU A 125 -6.85 -6.53 4.36
CA LEU A 125 -7.30 -6.36 2.97
C LEU A 125 -8.79 -6.70 2.85
N GLU A 126 -9.48 -6.06 1.90
CA GLU A 126 -10.91 -6.26 1.65
C GLU A 126 -11.27 -7.75 1.47
N LEU A 127 -10.49 -8.50 0.69
CA LEU A 127 -10.67 -9.93 0.49
C LEU A 127 -10.61 -10.74 1.80
N THR A 128 -9.77 -10.34 2.76
CA THR A 128 -9.67 -10.98 4.08
C THR A 128 -10.96 -10.72 4.86
N ARG A 129 -11.48 -9.49 4.80
CA ARG A 129 -12.75 -9.10 5.44
C ARG A 129 -13.94 -9.82 4.83
N ILE A 130 -14.05 -9.85 3.50
CA ILE A 130 -15.10 -10.58 2.78
C ILE A 130 -15.08 -12.06 3.14
N ARG A 131 -13.88 -12.68 3.13
CA ARG A 131 -13.74 -14.09 3.49
C ARG A 131 -14.15 -14.36 4.94
N ARG A 132 -13.84 -13.44 5.87
CA ARG A 132 -14.26 -13.55 7.28
C ARG A 132 -15.78 -13.43 7.41
N LYS A 133 -16.36 -12.39 6.82
CA LYS A 133 -17.80 -12.10 6.85
C LYS A 133 -18.65 -13.23 6.25
N LEU A 134 -18.17 -13.82 5.16
CA LEU A 134 -18.89 -14.85 4.40
C LEU A 134 -18.43 -16.29 4.72
N ILE A 135 -17.76 -16.50 5.85
CA ILE A 135 -17.22 -17.80 6.25
C ILE A 135 -18.29 -18.91 6.35
N LYS A 136 -19.57 -18.53 6.50
CA LYS A 136 -20.72 -19.45 6.46
C LYS A 136 -20.75 -20.34 5.20
N TYR A 137 -20.12 -19.90 4.10
CA TYR A 137 -20.06 -20.64 2.84
C TYR A 137 -18.86 -21.60 2.71
N ILE A 138 -18.03 -21.77 3.73
CA ILE A 138 -16.81 -22.60 3.65
C ILE A 138 -17.09 -24.06 3.26
N SER A 139 -18.24 -24.61 3.64
CA SER A 139 -18.67 -25.97 3.32
C SER A 139 -19.69 -26.04 2.18
N THR A 140 -19.99 -24.92 1.52
CA THR A 140 -20.97 -24.86 0.44
C THR A 140 -20.43 -25.49 -0.83
N THR A 141 -21.26 -26.29 -1.50
CA THR A 141 -20.91 -26.99 -2.73
C THR A 141 -21.83 -26.58 -3.87
N ASN A 142 -21.49 -26.96 -5.11
CA ASN A 142 -22.34 -26.70 -6.27
C ASN A 142 -23.72 -27.40 -6.21
N MET A 143 -23.93 -28.33 -5.27
CA MET A 143 -25.21 -29.00 -5.05
C MET A 143 -26.05 -28.33 -3.96
N THR A 144 -25.48 -27.38 -3.22
CA THR A 144 -26.21 -26.64 -2.19
C THR A 144 -27.26 -25.76 -2.86
N ILE A 145 -28.51 -25.89 -2.43
CA ILE A 145 -29.61 -25.04 -2.92
C ILE A 145 -29.46 -23.68 -2.25
N LEU A 146 -29.28 -22.64 -3.06
CA LEU A 146 -29.10 -21.25 -2.64
C LEU A 146 -30.15 -20.37 -3.33
N ASP A 147 -30.66 -19.37 -2.61
CA ASP A 147 -31.47 -18.32 -3.23
C ASP A 147 -30.64 -17.36 -4.10
N SER A 148 -31.25 -16.32 -4.66
CA SER A 148 -30.54 -15.37 -5.54
C SER A 148 -29.45 -14.60 -4.81
N THR A 149 -29.74 -14.12 -3.60
CA THR A 149 -28.80 -13.34 -2.78
C THR A 149 -27.64 -14.22 -2.32
N GLU A 150 -27.94 -15.43 -1.85
CA GLU A 150 -26.93 -16.38 -1.40
C GLU A 150 -26.01 -16.85 -2.53
N LYS A 151 -26.49 -16.92 -3.78
CA LYS A 151 -25.65 -17.20 -4.94
C LYS A 151 -24.63 -16.09 -5.18
N ASP A 152 -25.05 -14.84 -5.08
CA ASP A 152 -24.16 -13.69 -5.26
C ASP A 152 -23.11 -13.61 -4.14
N GLU A 153 -23.54 -13.83 -2.89
CA GLU A 153 -22.62 -13.90 -1.75
C GLU A 153 -21.65 -15.09 -1.87
N PHE A 154 -22.12 -16.26 -2.29
CA PHE A 154 -21.26 -17.43 -2.48
C PHE A 154 -20.22 -17.19 -3.59
N ALA A 155 -20.62 -16.57 -4.71
CA ALA A 155 -19.71 -16.21 -5.78
C ALA A 155 -18.66 -15.19 -5.31
N LEU A 156 -19.05 -14.22 -4.48
CA LEU A 156 -18.13 -13.26 -3.86
C LEU A 156 -17.14 -13.96 -2.91
N TYR A 157 -17.63 -14.85 -2.05
CA TYR A 157 -16.80 -15.65 -1.15
C TYR A 157 -15.77 -16.50 -1.90
N GLN A 158 -16.18 -17.15 -3.00
CA GLN A 158 -15.27 -17.94 -3.83
C GLN A 158 -14.16 -17.08 -4.46
N ARG A 159 -14.51 -15.90 -5.00
CA ARG A 159 -13.52 -14.95 -5.55
C ARG A 159 -12.52 -14.50 -4.48
N ALA A 160 -13.03 -14.05 -3.33
CA ALA A 160 -12.20 -13.58 -2.23
C ALA A 160 -11.31 -14.71 -1.67
N THR A 161 -11.82 -15.94 -1.56
CA THR A 161 -11.04 -17.09 -1.06
C THR A 161 -9.91 -17.46 -2.01
N ARG A 162 -10.16 -17.46 -3.32
CA ARG A 162 -9.13 -17.73 -4.32
C ARG A 162 -8.05 -16.66 -4.29
N GLU A 163 -8.43 -15.38 -4.32
CA GLU A 163 -7.48 -14.26 -4.31
C GLU A 163 -6.71 -14.18 -2.97
N PHE A 164 -7.37 -14.50 -1.85
CA PHE A 164 -6.71 -14.65 -0.55
C PHE A 164 -5.61 -15.69 -0.62
N GLY A 165 -5.91 -16.89 -1.14
CA GLY A 165 -4.93 -17.97 -1.25
C GLY A 165 -3.73 -17.55 -2.09
N GLU A 166 -3.98 -17.01 -3.29
CA GLU A 166 -2.93 -16.51 -4.19
C GLU A 166 -2.03 -15.45 -3.51
N ARG A 167 -2.63 -14.44 -2.86
CA ARG A 167 -1.86 -13.40 -2.17
C ARG A 167 -1.13 -13.93 -0.93
N TYR A 168 -1.76 -14.83 -0.19
CA TYR A 168 -1.16 -15.45 1.00
C TYR A 168 0.06 -16.26 0.64
N ASP A 169 -0.04 -17.13 -0.36
CA ASP A 169 1.07 -17.99 -0.81
C ASP A 169 2.22 -17.16 -1.39
N ASN A 170 1.89 -16.13 -2.18
CA ASN A 170 2.87 -15.19 -2.71
C ASN A 170 3.58 -14.40 -1.59
N ALA A 171 2.83 -13.89 -0.61
CA ALA A 171 3.38 -13.14 0.51
C ALA A 171 4.30 -14.02 1.37
N HIS A 172 3.89 -15.25 1.69
CA HIS A 172 4.71 -16.18 2.47
C HIS A 172 5.98 -16.58 1.75
N SER A 173 5.89 -16.85 0.44
CA SER A 173 7.06 -17.20 -0.38
C SER A 173 8.03 -16.02 -0.48
N ALA A 174 7.52 -14.81 -0.72
CA ALA A 174 8.32 -13.59 -0.77
C ALA A 174 8.97 -13.29 0.59
N PHE A 175 8.22 -13.41 1.68
CA PHE A 175 8.74 -13.21 3.02
C PHE A 175 9.83 -14.21 3.39
N ALA A 176 9.65 -15.50 3.07
CA ALA A 176 10.66 -16.53 3.31
C ALA A 176 11.96 -16.22 2.53
N PHE A 177 11.83 -15.86 1.26
CA PHE A 177 12.97 -15.44 0.43
C PHE A 177 13.68 -14.22 1.02
N LEU A 178 12.94 -13.15 1.34
CA LEU A 178 13.47 -11.92 1.91
C LEU A 178 14.09 -12.15 3.29
N SER A 179 13.55 -13.08 4.09
CA SER A 179 14.11 -13.44 5.40
C SER A 179 15.52 -14.00 5.26
N VAL A 180 15.77 -14.86 4.25
CA VAL A 180 17.10 -15.39 4.00
C VAL A 180 18.03 -14.30 3.47
N VAL A 181 17.58 -13.51 2.49
CA VAL A 181 18.39 -12.42 1.91
C VAL A 181 18.81 -11.40 2.97
N THR A 182 17.86 -10.91 3.77
CA THR A 182 18.13 -9.94 4.84
C THR A 182 19.01 -10.53 5.93
N LYS A 183 18.82 -11.80 6.29
CA LYS A 183 19.69 -12.50 7.25
C LYS A 183 21.14 -12.59 6.76
N ILE A 184 21.38 -12.89 5.48
CA ILE A 184 22.74 -12.93 4.91
C ILE A 184 23.36 -11.53 4.99
N LEU A 185 22.64 -10.50 4.52
CA LEU A 185 23.12 -9.11 4.56
C LEU A 185 23.46 -8.67 5.99
N ASP A 186 22.55 -8.90 6.95
CA ASP A 186 22.71 -8.53 8.36
C ASP A 186 23.86 -9.32 9.01
N SER A 187 24.02 -10.60 8.68
CA SER A 187 25.13 -11.43 9.17
C SER A 187 26.49 -10.93 8.67
N VAL A 188 26.59 -10.61 7.37
CA VAL A 188 27.82 -10.05 6.79
C VAL A 188 28.13 -8.69 7.40
N ALA A 189 27.13 -7.83 7.60
CA ALA A 189 27.30 -6.54 8.25
C ALA A 189 27.85 -6.72 9.67
N LEU A 190 27.21 -7.60 10.46
CA LEU A 190 27.55 -7.87 11.85
C LEU A 190 28.98 -8.38 12.02
N VAL A 191 29.40 -9.38 11.22
CA VAL A 191 30.76 -9.96 11.30
C VAL A 191 31.83 -8.92 10.96
N ASN A 192 31.50 -7.93 10.13
CA ASN A 192 32.41 -6.84 9.77
C ASN A 192 32.25 -5.58 10.65
N GLY A 193 31.42 -5.64 11.69
CA GLY A 193 31.17 -4.51 12.61
C GLY A 193 30.53 -3.29 11.94
N LYS A 194 29.68 -3.52 10.92
CA LYS A 194 29.01 -2.47 10.15
C LYS A 194 27.49 -2.60 10.29
N GLU A 195 26.79 -1.49 10.09
CA GLU A 195 25.32 -1.47 9.99
C GLU A 195 24.86 -1.97 8.62
N ILE A 196 25.56 -1.57 7.55
CA ILE A 196 25.35 -2.03 6.18
C ILE A 196 26.66 -2.63 5.70
N PRO A 197 26.66 -3.84 5.11
CA PRO A 197 27.89 -4.43 4.59
C PRO A 197 28.39 -3.64 3.38
N SER A 198 29.70 -3.63 3.16
CA SER A 198 30.29 -3.11 1.93
C SER A 198 30.26 -4.16 0.82
N ILE A 199 30.43 -3.73 -0.44
CA ILE A 199 30.47 -4.63 -1.59
C ILE A 199 31.58 -5.68 -1.42
N GLN A 200 32.74 -5.28 -0.91
CA GLN A 200 33.87 -6.18 -0.64
C GLN A 200 33.54 -7.23 0.43
N ASP A 201 32.74 -6.89 1.44
CA ASP A 201 32.33 -7.85 2.47
C ASP A 201 31.45 -8.95 1.85
N ILE A 202 30.51 -8.56 0.96
CA ILE A 202 29.64 -9.50 0.23
C ILE A 202 30.42 -10.35 -0.78
N GLU A 203 31.47 -9.79 -1.41
CA GLU A 203 32.34 -10.54 -2.33
C GLU A 203 33.20 -11.59 -1.60
N SER A 204 33.62 -11.24 -0.37
CA SER A 204 34.43 -12.10 0.49
C SER A 204 33.62 -13.17 1.19
N TYR A 205 32.31 -12.97 1.35
CA TYR A 205 31.40 -13.95 1.93
C TYR A 205 31.41 -15.30 1.16
N ARG A 206 31.30 -16.38 1.92
CA ARG A 206 31.28 -17.76 1.43
C ARG A 206 30.02 -18.44 1.97
N ALA A 207 29.16 -18.86 1.05
CA ALA A 207 27.95 -19.61 1.39
C ALA A 207 28.30 -20.97 2.01
N SER A 208 27.49 -21.42 2.98
CA SER A 208 27.64 -22.73 3.64
C SER A 208 27.17 -23.89 2.77
N ASP A 209 26.26 -23.63 1.85
CA ASP A 209 25.64 -24.63 0.98
C ASP A 209 25.22 -24.03 -0.38
N ASP A 210 24.74 -24.92 -1.27
CA ASP A 210 24.31 -24.56 -2.62
C ASP A 210 23.08 -23.65 -2.62
N GLU A 211 22.22 -23.73 -1.61
CA GLU A 211 21.01 -22.90 -1.52
C GLU A 211 21.40 -21.46 -1.19
N GLU A 212 22.20 -21.26 -0.14
CA GLU A 212 22.75 -19.96 0.23
C GLU A 212 23.59 -19.34 -0.89
N ALA A 213 24.31 -20.16 -1.67
CA ALA A 213 25.04 -19.69 -2.84
C ALA A 213 24.12 -19.05 -3.91
N GLN A 214 22.89 -19.55 -4.08
CA GLN A 214 21.90 -18.96 -4.98
C GLN A 214 21.42 -17.60 -4.47
N TYR A 215 21.12 -17.48 -3.18
CA TYR A 215 20.76 -16.21 -2.56
C TYR A 215 21.90 -15.18 -2.64
N LEU A 216 23.15 -15.61 -2.42
CA LEU A 216 24.31 -14.74 -2.57
C LEU A 216 24.47 -14.22 -4.01
N LYS A 217 24.19 -15.07 -5.01
CA LYS A 217 24.18 -14.65 -6.42
C LYS A 217 23.07 -13.61 -6.68
N TYR A 218 21.88 -13.82 -6.13
CA TYR A 218 20.78 -12.84 -6.21
C TYR A 218 21.21 -11.50 -5.60
N ILE A 219 21.76 -11.51 -4.38
CA ILE A 219 22.25 -10.30 -3.69
C ILE A 219 23.26 -9.55 -4.55
N LYS A 220 24.28 -10.24 -5.09
CA LYS A 220 25.32 -9.63 -5.93
C LYS A 220 24.75 -8.98 -7.19
N ASN A 221 23.73 -9.59 -7.81
CA ASN A 221 23.07 -9.01 -8.97
C ASN A 221 22.19 -7.82 -8.58
N GLY A 222 21.42 -7.94 -7.50
CA GLY A 222 20.55 -6.88 -6.99
C GLY A 222 21.33 -5.61 -6.59
N ILE A 223 22.51 -5.75 -5.98
CA ILE A 223 23.42 -4.63 -5.68
C ILE A 223 23.83 -3.89 -6.97
N LYS A 224 24.15 -4.62 -8.04
CA LYS A 224 24.55 -4.04 -9.34
C LYS A 224 23.39 -3.29 -9.99
N GLU A 225 22.20 -3.90 -10.02
CA GLU A 225 20.99 -3.32 -10.60
C GLU A 225 20.55 -2.05 -9.85
N ASN A 226 20.77 -2.01 -8.53
CA ASN A 226 20.46 -0.86 -7.68
C ASN A 226 21.54 0.23 -7.63
N ASN A 227 22.64 0.08 -8.39
CA ASN A 227 23.78 0.99 -8.38
C ASN A 227 24.40 1.21 -6.99
N GLY A 228 24.32 0.24 -6.08
CA GLY A 228 24.89 0.37 -4.74
C GLY A 228 24.27 -0.54 -3.70
N ILE A 229 25.07 -0.88 -2.70
CA ILE A 229 24.67 -1.76 -1.61
C ILE A 229 23.69 -1.09 -0.65
N ASP A 230 23.82 0.22 -0.40
CA ASP A 230 22.93 0.96 0.51
C ASP A 230 21.48 0.96 0.00
N LYS A 231 21.28 1.24 -1.29
CA LYS A 231 19.95 1.24 -1.92
C LYS A 231 19.35 -0.16 -1.90
N PHE A 232 20.11 -1.16 -2.31
CA PHE A 232 19.66 -2.56 -2.31
C PHE A 232 19.30 -3.03 -0.89
N TYR A 233 20.17 -2.78 0.09
CA TYR A 233 19.94 -3.15 1.48
C TYR A 233 18.65 -2.53 2.01
N LYS A 234 18.46 -1.21 1.82
CA LYS A 234 17.24 -0.52 2.23
C LYS A 234 15.99 -1.11 1.57
N GLU A 235 16.01 -1.34 0.26
CA GLU A 235 14.88 -1.94 -0.46
C GLU A 235 14.54 -3.34 0.07
N MET A 236 15.54 -4.17 0.39
CA MET A 236 15.29 -5.50 0.96
C MET A 236 14.69 -5.42 2.36
N LYS A 237 15.13 -4.48 3.21
CA LYS A 237 14.57 -4.28 4.55
C LYS A 237 13.15 -3.72 4.49
N ASP A 238 12.89 -2.77 3.59
CA ASP A 238 11.56 -2.19 3.38
C ASP A 238 10.59 -3.26 2.85
N ALA A 239 11.01 -4.05 1.85
CA ALA A 239 10.21 -5.16 1.33
C ALA A 239 9.95 -6.22 2.41
N TYR A 240 10.95 -6.59 3.21
CA TYR A 240 10.79 -7.52 4.33
C TYR A 240 9.71 -7.04 5.30
N LYS A 241 9.80 -5.77 5.72
CA LYS A 241 8.82 -5.16 6.64
C LYS A 241 7.42 -5.14 6.04
N GLN A 242 7.29 -4.82 4.76
CA GLN A 242 6.01 -4.80 4.06
C GLN A 242 5.35 -6.19 4.06
N TYR A 243 6.08 -7.25 3.72
CA TYR A 243 5.53 -8.60 3.72
C TYR A 243 5.28 -9.15 5.13
N ASP A 244 6.09 -8.77 6.11
CA ASP A 244 5.84 -9.07 7.53
C ASP A 244 4.48 -8.51 7.98
N VAL A 245 4.22 -7.24 7.67
CA VAL A 245 2.94 -6.57 7.93
C VAL A 245 1.79 -7.26 7.20
N MET A 246 2.01 -7.61 5.92
CA MET A 246 0.99 -8.28 5.11
C MET A 246 0.57 -9.62 5.71
N ILE A 247 1.51 -10.42 6.18
CA ILE A 247 1.23 -11.74 6.77
C ILE A 247 0.62 -11.60 8.17
N LYS A 248 1.21 -10.75 9.03
CA LYS A 248 0.78 -10.59 10.42
C LYS A 248 -0.58 -9.92 10.55
N TYR A 249 -0.90 -8.99 9.66
CA TYR A 249 -2.07 -8.12 9.80
C TYR A 249 -2.98 -8.18 8.58
N ASN A 250 -2.50 -7.84 7.38
CA ASN A 250 -3.42 -7.59 6.26
C ASN A 250 -4.14 -8.87 5.74
N LEU A 251 -3.44 -10.02 5.76
CA LEU A 251 -3.94 -11.34 5.37
C LEU A 251 -4.23 -12.25 6.57
N ASN A 252 -4.34 -11.70 7.78
CA ASN A 252 -4.58 -12.48 8.98
C ASN A 252 -6.08 -12.50 9.34
N MET A 253 -6.72 -13.64 9.09
CA MET A 253 -8.14 -13.86 9.39
C MET A 253 -8.51 -13.69 10.87
N LYS A 254 -7.55 -13.81 11.80
CA LYS A 254 -7.76 -13.67 13.25
C LYS A 254 -7.48 -12.27 13.79
N TYR A 255 -6.89 -11.39 12.98
CA TYR A 255 -6.57 -10.03 13.38
C TYR A 255 -7.71 -9.11 12.94
N ASP A 256 -8.41 -8.52 13.90
CA ASP A 256 -9.51 -7.57 13.68
C ASP A 256 -9.42 -6.42 14.70
N PRO A 257 -8.52 -5.45 14.47
CA PRO A 257 -8.28 -4.36 15.41
C PRO A 257 -9.45 -3.36 15.40
N ARG A 258 -10.18 -3.27 14.27
CA ARG A 258 -11.22 -2.27 14.08
C ARG A 258 -12.46 -2.59 14.91
N GLN A 259 -12.84 -3.88 14.98
CA GLN A 259 -13.90 -4.31 15.88
C GLN A 259 -13.62 -3.92 17.35
N GLN A 260 -12.35 -3.91 17.77
CA GLN A 260 -11.96 -3.57 19.14
C GLN A 260 -11.79 -2.07 19.37
N LEU A 261 -11.20 -1.36 18.40
CA LEU A 261 -10.83 0.05 18.53
C LEU A 261 -11.95 1.00 18.12
N VAL A 262 -12.65 0.70 17.03
CA VAL A 262 -13.70 1.56 16.46
C VAL A 262 -15.09 1.05 16.87
N GLY A 263 -15.29 -0.27 16.88
CA GLY A 263 -16.54 -0.88 17.33
C GLY A 263 -17.70 -0.79 16.34
N ASP A 264 -17.40 -0.56 15.05
CA ASP A 264 -18.37 -0.53 13.97
C ASP A 264 -18.59 -1.91 13.30
N ASP A 265 -19.70 -2.06 12.56
CA ASP A 265 -20.00 -3.25 11.75
C ASP A 265 -19.30 -3.15 10.39
N TYR A 266 -17.97 -3.32 10.43
CA TYR A 266 -17.04 -3.19 9.31
C TYR A 266 -16.73 -4.50 8.57
#